data_AF-A0A7W6HHM3-F1
#
_entry.id   AF-A0A7W6HHM3-F1
#
_cell.length_a   1.000
_cell.length_b   1.000
_cell.length_c   1.000
_cell.angle_alpha   90.00
_cell.angle_beta   90.00
_cell.angle_gamma   90.00
#
_symmetry.space_group_name_H-M   'P 1'
#
loop_
_entity.id
_entity.type
_entity.pdbx_description
1 polymer ?
#
loop_
_entity_poly.entity_id
_entity_poly.type
_entity_poly.pdbx_seq_one_letter_code
_entity_poly.pdbx_strand_id
1 'polypeptide(L)'
;MSPRQFVIEIIAVVAGAIIGTLVVDILGFVFAENAAFTMLASLGRLLVALVTVGLFAFYYRSMPPTPAALASFFTGVGLPAVIEKFGFDTVFSWGTILFLYAVFAVVALFTYRFVHANGTVRKVAADVAGRDGSAR
;
A
#
# COMPACT_ATOMS: atom_id res chain seq x y z
N MET A 1 5.98 5.69 19.80
CA MET A 1 6.44 6.03 18.43
C MET A 1 6.89 7.48 18.42
N SER A 2 8.02 7.80 17.78
CA SER A 2 8.39 9.21 17.62
C SER A 2 7.53 9.90 16.55
N PRO A 3 7.31 11.23 16.61
CA PRO A 3 6.52 11.96 15.61
C PRO A 3 6.98 11.71 14.17
N ARG A 4 8.30 11.55 13.97
CA ARG A 4 8.89 11.27 12.66
C ARG A 4 8.56 9.86 12.13
N GLN A 5 8.51 8.85 13.00
CA GLN A 5 8.12 7.48 12.59
C GLN A 5 6.67 7.45 12.12
N PHE A 6 5.80 8.18 12.81
CA PHE A 6 4.40 8.32 12.41
C PHE A 6 4.27 8.98 11.02
N VAL A 7 5.05 10.03 10.74
CA VAL A 7 5.09 10.66 9.41
C VAL A 7 5.58 9.69 8.32
N ILE A 8 6.65 8.93 8.58
CA ILE A 8 7.15 7.93 7.62
C ILE A 8 6.09 6.89 7.32
N GLU A 9 5.32 6.49 8.32
CA GLU A 9 4.26 5.50 8.17
C GLU A 9 3.08 6.04 7.36
N ILE A 10 2.68 7.29 7.58
CA ILE A 10 1.70 7.97 6.72
C ILE A 10 2.20 8.01 5.27
N ILE A 11 3.44 8.41 5.04
CA ILE A 11 4.03 8.46 3.69
C ILE A 11 4.04 7.06 3.06
N ALA A 12 4.39 6.03 3.82
CA ALA A 12 4.41 4.65 3.33
C ALA A 12 2.99 4.17 2.94
N VAL A 13 1.99 4.50 3.74
CA VAL A 13 0.59 4.17 3.44
C VAL A 13 0.10 4.90 2.19
N VAL A 14 0.32 6.21 2.13
CA VAL A 14 -0.10 7.04 0.98
C VAL A 14 0.62 6.59 -0.30
N ALA A 15 1.94 6.36 -0.24
CA ALA A 15 2.70 5.88 -1.38
C ALA A 15 2.22 4.50 -1.83
N GLY A 16 2.01 3.56 -0.90
CA GLY A 16 1.50 2.23 -1.22
C GLY A 16 0.13 2.27 -1.88
N ALA A 17 -0.79 3.10 -1.38
CA ALA A 17 -2.12 3.27 -1.94
C ALA A 17 -2.07 3.87 -3.35
N ILE A 18 -1.31 4.95 -3.56
CA ILE A 18 -1.21 5.63 -4.86
C ILE A 18 -0.53 4.72 -5.89
N ILE A 19 0.64 4.16 -5.57
CA ILE A 19 1.39 3.33 -6.51
C ILE A 19 0.63 2.05 -6.83
N GLY A 20 0.04 1.40 -5.83
CA GLY A 20 -0.79 0.22 -6.03
C GLY A 20 -1.97 0.51 -6.96
N THR A 21 -2.72 1.59 -6.71
CA THR A 21 -3.87 1.99 -7.53
C THR A 21 -3.46 2.32 -8.96
N LEU A 22 -2.33 3.02 -9.13
CA LEU A 22 -1.81 3.38 -10.45
C LEU A 22 -1.43 2.13 -11.26
N VAL A 23 -0.82 1.12 -10.64
CA VAL A 23 -0.53 -0.15 -11.33
C VAL A 23 -1.81 -0.87 -11.72
N VAL A 24 -2.83 -0.89 -10.86
CA VAL A 24 -4.13 -1.48 -11.20
C VAL A 24 -4.79 -0.74 -12.35
N ASP A 25 -4.75 0.59 -12.39
CA ASP A 25 -5.30 1.38 -13.50
C ASP A 25 -4.60 1.06 -14.82
N ILE A 26 -3.28 0.95 -14.82
CA ILE A 26 -2.51 0.58 -16.02
C ILE A 26 -2.88 -0.83 -16.48
N LEU A 27 -2.97 -1.80 -15.56
CA LEU A 27 -3.35 -3.17 -15.91
C LEU A 27 -4.80 -3.26 -16.36
N GLY A 28 -5.71 -2.51 -15.73
CA GLY A 28 -7.11 -2.41 -16.15
C GLY A 28 -7.26 -1.83 -17.54
N PHE A 29 -6.46 -0.81 -17.88
CA PHE A 29 -6.41 -0.25 -19.22
C PHE A 29 -5.90 -1.25 -20.25
N VAL A 30 -4.80 -1.96 -19.95
CA VAL A 30 -4.16 -2.90 -20.90
C VAL A 30 -4.97 -4.19 -21.09
N PHE A 31 -5.51 -4.75 -20.00
CA PHE A 31 -6.09 -6.10 -20.01
C PHE A 31 -7.62 -6.13 -19.93
N ALA A 32 -8.27 -5.03 -19.58
CA ALA A 32 -9.70 -5.00 -19.34
C ALA A 32 -10.43 -3.85 -20.07
N GLU A 33 -9.75 -3.20 -21.03
CA GLU A 33 -10.27 -2.10 -21.87
C GLU A 33 -10.87 -0.93 -21.07
N ASN A 34 -10.53 -0.81 -19.78
CA ASN A 34 -10.98 0.30 -18.96
C ASN A 34 -10.35 1.60 -19.44
N ALA A 35 -11.06 2.72 -19.29
CA ALA A 35 -10.43 4.02 -19.46
C ALA A 35 -9.29 4.19 -18.43
N ALA A 36 -8.16 4.73 -18.91
CA ALA A 36 -7.00 4.99 -18.07
C ALA A 36 -7.35 5.95 -16.93
N PHE A 37 -6.75 5.75 -15.76
CA PHE A 37 -6.91 6.58 -14.57
C PHE A 37 -8.32 6.60 -13.94
N THR A 38 -9.18 5.63 -14.26
CA THR A 38 -10.54 5.55 -13.71
C THR A 38 -10.55 5.28 -12.21
N MET A 39 -9.63 4.45 -11.70
CA MET A 39 -9.52 4.21 -10.26
C MET A 39 -8.90 5.40 -9.53
N LEU A 40 -7.87 6.03 -10.10
CA LEU A 40 -7.22 7.20 -9.51
C LEU A 40 -8.14 8.44 -9.51
N ALA A 41 -9.03 8.58 -10.49
CA ALA A 41 -10.01 9.66 -10.54
C ALA A 41 -11.17 9.47 -9.55
N SER A 42 -11.36 8.26 -9.01
CA SER A 42 -12.42 7.95 -8.06
C SER A 42 -11.96 8.14 -6.62
N LEU A 43 -12.48 9.17 -5.96
CA LEU A 43 -12.27 9.42 -4.53
C LEU A 43 -12.64 8.20 -3.68
N GLY A 44 -13.73 7.50 -4.03
CA GLY A 44 -14.16 6.29 -3.32
C GLY A 44 -13.11 5.18 -3.39
N ARG A 45 -12.56 4.91 -4.58
CA ARG A 45 -11.55 3.85 -4.78
C ARG A 45 -10.22 4.21 -4.13
N LEU A 46 -9.83 5.49 -4.16
CA LEU A 46 -8.67 6.00 -3.43
C LEU A 46 -8.82 5.82 -1.92
N LEU A 47 -9.99 6.12 -1.35
CA LEU A 47 -10.25 5.88 0.07
C LEU A 47 -10.16 4.40 0.42
N VAL A 48 -10.72 3.51 -0.42
CA VAL A 48 -10.60 2.06 -0.23
C VAL A 48 -9.14 1.63 -0.25
N ALA A 49 -8.34 2.12 -1.21
CA ALA A 49 -6.91 1.83 -1.27
C ALA A 49 -6.17 2.34 -0.02
N LEU A 50 -6.43 3.57 0.43
CA LEU A 50 -5.84 4.14 1.64
C LEU A 50 -6.19 3.34 2.89
N VAL A 51 -7.45 2.97 3.07
CA VAL A 51 -7.90 2.16 4.21
C VAL A 51 -7.23 0.79 4.17
N THR A 52 -7.20 0.15 2.99
CA THR A 52 -6.59 -1.17 2.81
C THR A 52 -5.11 -1.16 3.17
N VAL A 53 -4.33 -0.21 2.65
CA VAL A 53 -2.90 -0.09 2.98
C VAL A 53 -2.69 0.38 4.43
N GLY A 54 -3.60 1.20 4.96
CA GLY A 54 -3.61 1.58 6.37
C GLY A 54 -3.73 0.37 7.31
N LEU A 55 -4.49 -0.66 6.92
CA LEU A 55 -4.55 -1.92 7.66
C LEU A 55 -3.21 -2.66 7.64
N PHE A 56 -2.39 -2.52 6.60
CA PHE A 56 -1.06 -3.14 6.57
C PHE A 56 -0.21 -2.58 7.71
N ALA A 57 -0.22 -1.26 7.88
CA ALA A 57 0.47 -0.60 8.98
C ALA A 57 0.00 -1.13 10.35
N PHE A 58 -1.30 -1.36 10.51
CA PHE A 58 -1.83 -1.98 11.72
C PHE A 58 -1.31 -3.42 11.94
N TYR A 59 -1.27 -4.25 10.91
CA TYR A 59 -0.75 -5.63 11.01
C TYR A 59 0.75 -5.66 11.34
N TYR A 60 1.56 -4.82 10.70
CA TYR A 60 3.00 -4.74 10.98
C TYR A 60 3.33 -4.19 12.37
N ARG A 61 2.39 -3.50 13.03
CA ARG A 61 2.52 -3.08 14.43
C ARG A 61 2.11 -4.16 15.43
N SER A 62 1.16 -5.02 15.06
CA SER A 62 0.51 -5.97 15.98
C SER A 62 1.04 -7.39 15.89
N MET A 63 1.72 -7.75 14.80
CA MET A 63 2.11 -9.13 14.52
C MET A 63 3.58 -9.24 14.06
N PRO A 64 4.19 -10.44 14.15
CA PRO A 64 5.49 -10.71 13.55
C PRO A 64 5.49 -10.49 12.02
N PRO A 65 6.67 -10.30 11.38
CA PRO A 65 6.75 -9.91 9.97
C PRO A 65 6.05 -10.86 8.98
N THR A 66 6.20 -12.17 9.16
CA THR A 66 5.61 -13.18 8.26
C THR A 66 4.08 -13.20 8.30
N PRO A 67 3.41 -13.35 9.48
CA PRO A 67 1.95 -13.28 9.55
C PRO A 67 1.40 -11.90 9.16
N ALA A 68 2.11 -10.81 9.46
CA ALA A 68 1.71 -9.47 9.02
C ALA A 68 1.69 -9.35 7.49
N ALA A 69 2.69 -9.91 6.80
CA ALA A 69 2.74 -9.92 5.33
C ALA A 69 1.59 -10.73 4.72
N LEU A 70 1.29 -11.91 5.29
CA LEU A 70 0.17 -12.74 4.82
C LEU A 70 -1.18 -12.05 5.05
N ALA A 71 -1.43 -11.53 6.25
CA ALA A 71 -2.64 -10.79 6.56
C ALA A 71 -2.80 -9.57 5.65
N SER A 72 -1.72 -8.81 5.43
CA SER A 72 -1.72 -7.67 4.52
C SER A 72 -2.02 -8.09 3.08
N PHE A 73 -1.45 -9.20 2.60
CA PHE A 73 -1.76 -9.72 1.27
C PHE A 73 -3.24 -10.08 1.14
N PHE A 74 -3.77 -10.94 2.01
CA PHE A 74 -5.16 -11.36 1.91
C PHE A 74 -6.16 -10.22 2.13
N THR A 75 -5.88 -9.28 3.04
CA THR A 75 -6.68 -8.06 3.19
C THR A 75 -6.55 -7.16 1.96
N GLY A 76 -5.35 -7.03 1.40
CA GLY A 76 -5.05 -6.29 0.18
C GLY A 76 -5.76 -6.82 -1.07
N VAL A 77 -6.06 -8.12 -1.09
CA VAL A 77 -6.87 -8.73 -2.16
C VAL A 77 -8.35 -8.66 -1.83
N GLY A 78 -8.73 -9.21 -0.68
CA GLY A 78 -10.12 -9.50 -0.34
C GLY A 78 -10.95 -8.26 -0.07
N LEU A 79 -10.44 -7.32 0.74
CA LEU A 79 -11.19 -6.12 1.10
C LEU A 79 -11.56 -5.27 -0.13
N PRO A 80 -10.60 -4.87 -0.98
CA PRO A 80 -10.94 -4.10 -2.16
C PRO A 80 -11.68 -4.93 -3.21
N ALA A 81 -11.44 -6.25 -3.34
CA ALA A 81 -12.21 -7.09 -4.27
C ALA A 81 -13.72 -7.13 -3.93
N VAL A 82 -14.05 -7.28 -2.64
CA VAL A 82 -15.44 -7.28 -2.17
C VAL A 82 -16.08 -5.91 -2.38
N ILE A 83 -15.38 -4.83 -2.01
CA ILE A 83 -15.90 -3.48 -2.19
C ILE A 83 -16.03 -3.12 -3.67
N GLU A 84 -15.11 -3.54 -4.52
CA GLU A 84 -15.21 -3.35 -5.98
C GLU A 84 -16.43 -4.06 -6.55
N LYS A 85 -16.68 -5.32 -6.14
CA LYS A 85 -17.79 -6.10 -6.66
C LYS A 85 -19.15 -5.55 -6.21
N PHE A 86 -19.30 -5.21 -4.94
CA PHE A 86 -20.60 -4.87 -4.36
C PHE A 86 -20.81 -3.37 -4.15
N GLY A 87 -19.74 -2.60 -3.93
CA GLY A 87 -19.81 -1.16 -3.68
C GLY A 87 -19.72 -0.30 -4.93
N PHE A 88 -19.01 -0.77 -5.97
CA PHE A 88 -18.87 -0.05 -7.25
C PHE A 88 -19.58 -0.74 -8.43
N ASP A 89 -20.30 -1.83 -8.18
CA ASP A 89 -21.10 -2.59 -9.15
C ASP A 89 -20.37 -2.89 -10.48
N THR A 90 -19.12 -3.38 -10.36
CA THR A 90 -18.32 -3.65 -11.56
C THR A 90 -18.83 -4.87 -12.33
N VAL A 91 -18.78 -4.75 -13.66
CA VAL A 91 -19.04 -5.84 -14.62
C VAL A 91 -17.91 -6.85 -14.70
N PHE A 92 -16.76 -6.58 -14.06
CA PHE A 92 -15.65 -7.51 -14.06
C PHE A 92 -15.97 -8.85 -13.40
N SER A 93 -15.39 -9.90 -13.99
CA SER A 93 -15.42 -11.25 -13.42
C SER A 93 -14.64 -11.29 -12.11
N TRP A 94 -15.01 -12.20 -11.21
CA TRP A 94 -14.25 -12.42 -9.97
C TRP A 94 -12.77 -12.73 -10.22
N GLY A 95 -12.46 -13.49 -11.28
CA GLY A 95 -11.08 -13.81 -11.63
C GLY A 95 -10.25 -12.55 -11.95
N THR A 96 -10.81 -11.65 -12.76
CA THR A 96 -10.17 -10.38 -13.12
C THR A 96 -9.96 -9.50 -11.88
N ILE A 97 -10.99 -9.38 -11.03
CA ILE A 97 -10.94 -8.58 -9.79
C ILE A 97 -9.85 -9.12 -8.85
N LEU A 98 -9.86 -10.42 -8.59
CA LEU A 98 -8.88 -11.06 -7.71
C LEU A 98 -7.46 -10.92 -8.24
N PHE A 99 -7.26 -11.04 -9.56
CA PHE A 99 -5.96 -10.84 -10.18
C PHE A 99 -5.46 -9.40 -10.00
N LEU A 100 -6.29 -8.40 -10.35
CA LEU A 100 -5.94 -7.00 -10.23
C LEU A 100 -5.60 -6.63 -8.78
N TYR A 101 -6.40 -7.08 -7.81
CA TYR A 101 -6.15 -6.79 -6.40
C TYR A 101 -5.05 -7.64 -5.78
N ALA A 102 -4.72 -8.81 -6.33
CA ALA A 102 -3.49 -9.52 -5.99
C ALA A 102 -2.26 -8.70 -6.38
N VAL A 103 -2.24 -8.13 -7.59
CA VAL A 103 -1.15 -7.24 -8.02
C VAL A 103 -1.12 -5.98 -7.16
N PHE A 104 -2.26 -5.36 -6.90
CA PHE A 104 -2.37 -4.22 -5.97
C PHE A 104 -1.71 -4.54 -4.63
N ALA A 105 -2.11 -5.65 -4.00
CA ALA A 105 -1.62 -6.04 -2.68
C ALA A 105 -0.11 -6.22 -2.67
N VAL A 106 0.44 -6.90 -3.68
CA VAL A 106 1.89 -7.12 -3.81
C VAL A 106 2.64 -5.81 -3.98
N VAL A 107 2.20 -4.96 -4.91
CA VAL A 107 2.83 -3.67 -5.19
C VAL A 107 2.76 -2.76 -3.98
N ALA A 108 1.58 -2.60 -3.39
CA ALA A 108 1.37 -1.75 -2.23
C ALA A 108 2.19 -2.24 -1.02
N LEU A 109 2.30 -3.56 -0.80
CA LEU A 109 3.11 -4.14 0.26
C LEU A 109 4.60 -3.86 0.04
N PHE A 110 5.10 -4.02 -1.18
CA PHE A 110 6.49 -3.70 -1.50
C PHE A 110 6.79 -2.21 -1.35
N THR A 111 5.92 -1.34 -1.85
CA THR A 111 6.05 0.11 -1.69
C THR A 111 6.03 0.50 -0.21
N TYR A 112 5.08 -0.03 0.57
CA TYR A 112 4.99 0.22 2.01
C TYR A 112 6.30 -0.18 2.71
N ARG A 113 6.79 -1.40 2.48
CA ARG A 113 8.04 -1.90 3.08
C ARG A 113 9.27 -1.12 2.63
N PHE A 114 9.34 -0.72 1.37
CA PHE A 114 10.44 0.06 0.83
C PHE A 114 10.54 1.44 1.49
N VAL A 115 9.41 2.16 1.57
CA VAL A 115 9.37 3.48 2.22
C VAL A 115 9.67 3.35 3.72
N HIS A 116 9.10 2.35 4.38
CA HIS A 116 9.32 2.12 5.80
C HIS A 116 10.78 1.74 6.11
N ALA A 117 11.39 0.86 5.31
CA ALA A 117 12.78 0.46 5.47
C ALA A 117 13.75 1.63 5.22
N ASN A 118 13.53 2.43 4.17
CA ASN A 118 14.36 3.60 3.88
C ASN A 118 14.26 4.68 4.97
N GLY A 119 13.07 4.84 5.57
CA GLY A 119 12.89 5.70 6.74
C GLY A 119 13.74 5.27 7.93
N THR A 120 13.82 3.96 8.18
CA THR A 120 14.67 3.38 9.24
C THR A 120 16.16 3.49 8.91
N VAL A 121 16.58 3.25 7.67
CA VAL A 121 17.99 3.38 7.26
C VAL A 121 18.48 4.83 7.40
N ARG A 122 17.66 5.81 6.99
CA ARG A 122 17.98 7.24 7.20
C ARG A 122 18.08 7.64 8.66
N LYS A 123 17.36 6.96 9.57
CA LYS A 123 17.50 7.16 11.01
C LYS A 123 18.87 6.70 11.49
N VAL A 124 19.27 5.46 11.14
CA VAL A 124 20.56 4.90 11.54
C VAL A 124 21.72 5.75 10.98
N ALA A 125 21.63 6.17 9.72
CA ALA A 125 22.66 7.03 9.12
C ALA A 125 22.77 8.40 9.82
N ALA A 126 21.64 9.02 10.21
CA ALA A 126 21.64 10.28 10.94
C ALA A 126 22.15 10.14 12.39
N ASP A 127 21.81 9.04 13.07
CA ASP A 127 22.26 8.76 14.44
C ASP A 127 23.79 8.50 14.48
N VAL A 128 24.35 7.86 13.45
CA VAL A 128 25.80 7.66 13.30
C VAL A 128 26.51 8.99 13.00
N ALA A 129 26.01 9.76 12.03
CA ALA A 129 26.57 11.07 11.69
C ALA A 129 26.52 12.08 12.85
N GLY A 130 25.49 12.01 13.70
CA GLY A 130 25.36 12.87 14.89
C GLY A 130 26.32 12.50 16.03
N ARG A 131 26.76 11.24 16.12
CA ARG A 131 27.75 10.78 17.12
C ARG A 131 29.17 11.19 16.75
N ASP A 132 29.52 11.15 15.47
CA ASP A 132 30.85 11.54 15.00
C ASP A 132 31.06 13.07 15.06
N GLY A 133 29.98 13.85 15.04
CA GLY A 133 30.01 15.30 15.16
C GLY A 133 30.20 15.84 16.59
N SER A 134 29.99 15.03 17.63
CA SER A 134 30.17 15.47 19.04
C SER A 134 31.57 15.18 19.60
N ALA A 135 32.49 14.65 18.78
CA ALA A 135 33.86 14.35 19.15
C ALA A 135 34.87 15.42 18.69
N ARG A 136 34.39 16.62 18.33
CA ARG A 136 35.22 17.78 17.97
C ARG A 136 34.81 19.01 18.75
#